data_AF-A0AA95HQM4-F1
#
_entry.id   AF-A0AA95HQM4-F1
#
_cell.length_a   1.000
_cell.length_b   1.000
_cell.length_c   1.000
_cell.angle_alpha   90.00
_cell.angle_beta   90.00
_cell.angle_gamma   90.00
#
_symmetry.space_group_name_H-M   'P 1'
#
loop_
_entity.id
_entity.type
_entity.pdbx_description
1 polymer ?
#
loop_
_entity_poly.entity_id
_entity_poly.type
_entity_poly.pdbx_seq_one_letter_code
_entity_poly.pdbx_strand_id
1 'polypeptide(L)' 'MGIGFNMNRINPNQTQIFFDDGRYETLTDAELEAFLSEASLHEHEESHIQDPFN' A
#
# COMPACT_ATOMS: atom_id res chain seq x y z
N MET A 1 11.26 -3.55 -2.40
CA MET A 1 10.62 -4.28 -1.28
C MET A 1 9.17 -3.86 -1.33
N GLY A 2 8.26 -4.75 -1.72
CA GLY A 2 6.83 -4.45 -1.75
C GLY A 2 6.39 -3.90 -0.39
N ILE A 3 5.46 -2.94 -0.40
CA ILE A 3 4.99 -2.29 0.82
C ILE A 3 4.20 -3.35 1.61
N GLY A 4 4.85 -3.98 2.60
CA GLY A 4 4.21 -4.92 3.49
C GLY A 4 3.26 -4.17 4.41
N PHE A 5 1.96 -4.31 4.17
CA PHE A 5 0.94 -3.81 5.07
C PHE A 5 -0.23 -4.78 5.18
N ASN A 6 -0.89 -4.77 6.34
CA ASN A 6 -2.11 -5.54 6.61
C ASN A 6 -3.30 -4.58 6.75
N MET A 7 -4.49 -4.97 6.30
CA MET A 7 -5.70 -4.15 6.39
C MET A 7 -6.75 -4.79 7.28
N ASN A 8 -7.36 -3.99 8.14
CA ASN A 8 -8.47 -4.37 8.99
C ASN A 8 -9.63 -3.39 8.84
N ARG A 9 -10.78 -3.84 8.33
CA ARG A 9 -11.97 -3.00 8.21
C ARG A 9 -12.65 -2.87 9.57
N ILE A 10 -12.57 -1.67 10.16
CA ILE A 10 -13.13 -1.41 11.49
C ILE A 10 -14.60 -0.99 11.43
N ASN A 11 -15.03 -0.35 10.33
CA ASN A 11 -16.43 -0.05 10.06
C ASN A 11 -16.67 0.18 8.55
N PRO A 12 -17.92 0.39 8.10
CA PRO A 12 -18.23 0.55 6.68
C PRO A 12 -17.54 1.73 5.99
N ASN A 13 -17.05 2.73 6.72
CA ASN A 13 -16.44 3.93 6.13
C ASN A 13 -14.96 4.10 6.50
N GLN A 14 -14.39 3.16 7.26
CA GLN A 14 -13.03 3.26 7.78
C GLN A 14 -12.31 1.91 7.81
N THR A 15 -11.07 1.93 7.36
CA THR A 15 -10.15 0.80 7.33
C THR A 15 -8.85 1.19 8.01
N GLN A 16 -8.33 0.31 8.86
CA GLN A 16 -7.05 0.48 9.52
C GLN A 16 -5.98 -0.27 8.75
N ILE A 17 -4.89 0.41 8.42
CA ILE A 17 -3.69 -0.17 7.78
C ILE A 17 -2.63 -0.35 8.85
N PHE A 18 -2.00 -1.53 8.89
CA PHE A 18 -0.87 -1.85 9.74
C PHE A 18 0.39 -1.99 8.89
N PHE A 19 1.44 -1.28 9.26
CA PHE A 19 2.73 -1.31 8.58
C PHE A 19 3.69 -2.26 9.30
N ASP A 20 4.70 -2.76 8.59
CA ASP A 20 5.72 -3.65 9.13
C ASP A 20 6.55 -3.04 10.28
N ASP A 21 6.61 -1.71 10.37
CA ASP A 21 7.28 -0.98 11.46
C ASP A 21 6.43 -0.89 12.75
N GLY A 22 5.25 -1.51 12.75
CA GLY A 22 4.33 -1.53 13.88
C GLY A 22 3.45 -0.28 14.00
N ARG A 23 3.56 0.68 13.08
CA ARG A 23 2.60 1.78 13.01
C ARG A 23 1.28 1.31 12.41
N TYR A 24 0.22 2.04 12.72
CA TYR A 24 -1.05 1.89 12.04
C TYR A 24 -1.64 3.25 11.70
N GLU A 25 -2.44 3.28 10.63
CA GLU A 25 -3.19 4.45 10.20
C GLU A 25 -4.65 4.06 9.98
N THR A 26 -5.58 4.98 10.25
CA THR A 26 -7.01 4.76 9.97
C THR A 26 -7.42 5.65 8.82
N LEU A 27 -7.81 5.03 7.72
CA LEU A 27 -8.20 5.70 6.49
C LEU A 27 -9.69 5.58 6.28
N THR A 28 -10.30 6.62 5.73
CA THR A 28 -11.62 6.52 5.11
C THR A 28 -11.56 5.70 3.81
N ASP A 29 -12.71 5.27 3.29
CA ASP A 29 -12.76 4.55 2.01
C ASP A 29 -12.10 5.34 0.86
N ALA A 30 -12.26 6.67 0.84
CA ALA A 30 -11.64 7.53 -0.18
C ALA A 30 -10.11 7.63 -0.03
N GLU A 31 -9.62 7.75 1.21
CA GLU A 31 -8.18 7.78 1.49
C GLU A 31 -7.53 6.41 1.24
N LEU A 32 -8.25 5.32 1.52
CA LEU A 32 -7.80 3.96 1.25
C LEU A 32 -7.63 3.70 -0.25
N GLU A 33 -8.59 4.13 -1.10
CA GLU A 33 -8.46 4.00 -2.55
C GLU A 33 -7.25 4.77 -3.09
N ALA A 34 -7.02 5.98 -2.60
CA ALA A 34 -5.85 6.77 -2.97
C ALA A 34 -4.55 6.06 -2.55
N PHE A 35 -4.48 5.60 -1.29
CA PHE A 35 -3.34 4.87 -0.76
C PHE A 35 -3.02 3.60 -1.58
N LEU A 36 -4.03 2.78 -1.88
CA LEU A 36 -3.85 1.56 -2.68
C LEU A 36 -3.44 1.85 -4.12
N SER A 37 -3.92 2.95 -4.69
CA SER A 37 -3.53 3.39 -6.04
C SER A 37 -2.06 3.78 -6.06
N GLU A 38 -1.58 4.55 -5.07
CA GLU A 38 -0.17 4.92 -4.93
C GLU A 38 0.72 3.69 -4.67
N ALA A 39 0.29 2.80 -3.78
CA ALA A 39 1.02 1.57 -3.47
C ALA A 39 1.16 0.64 -4.70
N SER A 40 0.10 0.50 -5.50
CA SER A 40 0.11 -0.29 -6.72
C SER A 40 1.04 0.28 -7.79
N LEU A 41 1.19 1.61 -7.86
CA LEU A 41 2.14 2.27 -8.75
C LEU A 41 3.58 2.00 -8.33
N HIS A 42 3.86 2.02 -7.02
CA HIS A 42 5.20 1.72 -6.50
C HIS A 42 5.63 0.26 -6.72
N GLU A 43 4.71 -0.71 -6.68
CA GLU A 43 5.03 -2.11 -7.01
C GLU A 43 5.35 -2.30 -8.51
N HIS A 44 4.77 -1.49 -9.39
CA HIS A 44 5.01 -1.59 -10.84
C HIS A 44 6.33 -0.94 -11.26
N GLU A 45 6.73 0.18 -10.63
CA GLU A 45 8.01 0.85 -10.91
C GLU A 45 9.23 0.03 -10.49
N GLU A 46 9.16 -0.73 -9.38
CA GLU A 46 10.25 -1.63 -8.96
C GLU A 46 10.47 -2.79 -9.96
N SER A 47 9.48 -3.11 -10.80
CA SER A 47 9.58 -4.18 -11.79
C SER A 47 10.13 -3.75 -13.16
N HIS A 48 10.36 -2.45 -13.37
CA HIS A 48 10.77 -1.89 -14.67
C HIS A 48 12.25 -1.49 -14.77
N ILE A 49 13.10 -1.96 -13.85
CA ILE A 49 14.57 -1.87 -13.97
C ILE A 49 15.16 -3.28 -13.95
N GLN A 50 14.97 -4.00 -15.05
CA GLN A 50 15.85 -5.12 -15.41
C GLN A 50 16.60 -4.70 -16.67
N ASP A 51 17.81 -4.18 -16.48
CA ASP A 51 18.77 -3.92 -17.56
C ASP A 51 19.06 -5.23 -18.33
N PRO A 52 18.76 -5.33 -19.64
CA PRO A 52 19.01 -6.54 -20.42
C PRO A 52 20.38 -6.56 -21.12
N PHE A 53 21.38 -5.79 -20.68
CA PHE A 53 22.72 -5.82 -21.30
C PHE A 53 23.86 -5.71 -20.27
N ASN A 54 24.27 -6.87 -19.75
CA ASN A 54 25.64 -7.14 -19.30
C ASN A 54 26.23 -8.23 -20.20
#